data_AF-A0AAU8NFP6-F1
#
_entry.id   AF-A0AAU8NFP6-F1
#
_cell.length_a   1.000
_cell.length_b   1.000
_cell.length_c   1.000
_cell.angle_alpha   90.00
_cell.angle_beta   90.00
_cell.angle_gamma   90.00
#
_symmetry.space_group_name_H-M   'P 1'
#
loop_
_entity.id
_entity.type
_entity.pdbx_description
1 polymer ?
#
loop_
_entity_poly.entity_id
_entity_poly.type
_entity_poly.pdbx_seq_one_letter_code
_entity_poly.pdbx_strand_id
1 'polypeptide(L)'
;MASLGSSGAALIKSHEGFSLKFYGDPKGYPTVGWGHLITSSKTYKKNTTGNPNDSLLTQAEANALSTSLGLNYTSPISQTQANTFFNNDTAEAVGRVNRLTLPAGMSLSQAQFDALVSLTFNGGPKVLETTDVKNLLAYKLIYSSFQGPRSEVEKDNCSRLVSKAFSYDTSLTRRRNEEATLFCKGQPYTHKYPVYSL
;
A
#
# COMPACT_ATOMS: atom_id res chain seq x y z
N MET A 1 -3.38 6.66 17.69
CA MET A 1 -3.14 6.65 16.23
C MET A 1 -3.74 5.38 15.65
N ALA A 2 -4.29 5.43 14.45
CA ALA A 2 -4.84 4.25 13.79
C ALA A 2 -3.72 3.33 13.28
N SER A 3 -4.02 2.05 13.12
CA SER A 3 -3.11 1.03 12.59
C SER A 3 -3.66 0.47 11.28
N LEU A 4 -2.78 -0.12 10.46
CA LEU A 4 -3.19 -0.81 9.24
C LEU A 4 -4.11 -1.99 9.57
N GLY A 5 -5.32 -1.99 9.02
CA GLY A 5 -6.31 -3.04 9.19
C GLY A 5 -6.04 -4.26 8.31
N SER A 6 -6.79 -5.33 8.56
CA SER A 6 -6.65 -6.59 7.81
C SER A 6 -7.01 -6.45 6.32
N SER A 7 -7.98 -5.59 5.97
CA SER A 7 -8.35 -5.34 4.57
C SER A 7 -7.24 -4.59 3.83
N GLY A 8 -6.66 -3.53 4.43
CA GLY A 8 -5.52 -2.83 3.86
C GLY A 8 -4.27 -3.72 3.75
N ALA A 9 -3.96 -4.50 4.79
CA ALA A 9 -2.85 -5.44 4.75
C ALA A 9 -3.02 -6.49 3.64
N ALA A 10 -4.23 -7.05 3.48
CA ALA A 10 -4.51 -8.01 2.42
C ALA A 10 -4.38 -7.38 1.02
N LEU A 11 -4.85 -6.15 0.84
CA LEU A 11 -4.75 -5.42 -0.43
C LEU A 11 -3.30 -5.12 -0.80
N ILE A 12 -2.48 -4.64 0.14
CA ILE A 12 -1.06 -4.41 -0.15
C ILE A 12 -0.40 -5.74 -0.53
N LYS A 13 -0.58 -6.78 0.30
CA LYS A 13 0.03 -8.10 0.08
C LYS A 13 -0.39 -8.77 -1.22
N SER A 14 -1.58 -8.50 -1.76
CA SER A 14 -2.02 -9.07 -3.06
C SER A 14 -1.31 -8.46 -4.26
N HIS A 15 -0.69 -7.28 -4.09
CA HIS A 15 0.11 -6.62 -5.12
C HIS A 15 1.61 -6.84 -4.95
N GLU A 16 2.07 -7.27 -3.77
CA GLU A 16 3.47 -7.57 -3.52
C GLU A 16 3.81 -9.03 -3.83
N GLY A 17 4.97 -9.29 -4.44
CA GLY A 17 5.52 -10.63 -4.54
C GLY A 17 5.87 -11.18 -3.15
N PHE A 18 5.59 -12.46 -2.89
CA PHE A 18 5.86 -13.10 -1.61
C PHE A 18 6.81 -14.30 -1.73
N SER A 19 7.86 -14.34 -0.89
CA SER A 19 8.67 -15.53 -0.67
C SER A 19 9.27 -15.54 0.73
N LEU A 20 9.25 -16.69 1.40
CA LEU A 20 9.99 -16.90 2.65
C LEU A 20 11.49 -17.11 2.39
N LYS A 21 11.89 -17.42 1.15
CA LYS A 21 13.29 -17.54 0.75
C LYS A 21 13.78 -16.23 0.15
N PHE A 22 15.06 -15.92 0.34
CA PHE A 22 15.67 -14.77 -0.32
C PHE A 22 15.59 -14.92 -1.84
N TYR A 23 15.27 -13.81 -2.52
CA TYR A 23 15.16 -13.76 -3.98
C TYR A 23 15.69 -12.43 -4.50
N GLY A 24 16.10 -12.37 -5.76
CA GLY A 24 16.48 -11.10 -6.39
C GLY A 24 15.25 -10.33 -6.87
N ASP A 25 15.15 -9.04 -6.57
CA ASP A 25 14.11 -8.16 -7.14
C ASP A 25 14.31 -7.96 -8.68
N PRO A 26 13.51 -7.13 -9.37
CA PRO A 26 13.72 -6.85 -10.80
C PRO A 26 15.09 -6.23 -11.14
N LYS A 27 15.76 -5.62 -10.17
CA LYS A 27 17.14 -5.09 -10.30
C LYS A 27 18.19 -6.12 -9.86
N GLY A 28 17.78 -7.21 -9.24
CA GLY A 28 18.61 -8.28 -8.69
C GLY A 28 18.96 -8.09 -7.22
N TYR A 29 18.44 -7.05 -6.55
CA TYR A 29 18.73 -6.82 -5.13
C TYR A 29 18.06 -7.89 -4.26
N PRO A 30 18.78 -8.48 -3.29
CA PRO A 30 18.23 -9.52 -2.44
C PRO A 30 17.07 -8.97 -1.59
N THR A 31 15.96 -9.67 -1.67
CA THR A 31 14.65 -9.31 -1.12
C THR A 31 14.01 -10.53 -0.46
N VAL A 32 13.12 -10.33 0.51
CA VAL A 32 12.38 -11.41 1.19
C VAL A 32 10.99 -10.95 1.64
N GLY A 33 10.12 -11.89 2.01
CA GLY A 33 8.76 -11.59 2.46
C GLY A 33 7.96 -10.92 1.36
N TRP A 34 7.17 -9.90 1.72
CA TRP A 34 6.41 -9.06 0.79
C TRP A 34 7.23 -7.87 0.30
N GLY A 35 8.35 -8.15 -0.36
CA GLY A 35 9.18 -7.12 -1.01
C GLY A 35 10.16 -6.40 -0.08
N HIS A 36 10.49 -6.96 1.09
CA HIS A 36 11.46 -6.36 2.01
C HIS A 36 12.89 -6.42 1.43
N LEU A 37 13.45 -5.26 1.12
CA LEU A 37 14.82 -5.13 0.60
C LEU A 37 15.84 -5.42 1.71
N ILE A 38 16.67 -6.44 1.52
CA ILE A 38 17.73 -6.79 2.49
C ILE A 38 18.91 -5.84 2.34
N THR A 39 19.35 -5.60 1.10
CA THR A 39 20.42 -4.63 0.78
C THR A 39 20.40 -4.28 -0.71
N SER A 40 20.79 -3.06 -1.06
CA SER A 40 21.05 -2.64 -2.45
C SER A 40 22.53 -2.78 -2.86
N SER A 41 23.42 -3.20 -1.95
CA SER A 41 24.87 -3.29 -2.21
C SER A 41 25.31 -4.58 -2.90
N LYS A 42 24.40 -5.54 -3.08
CA LYS A 42 24.66 -6.84 -3.71
C LYS A 42 23.57 -7.17 -4.71
N THR A 43 23.90 -7.95 -5.73
CA THR A 43 22.96 -8.38 -6.76
C THR A 43 23.07 -9.86 -7.04
N TYR A 44 21.94 -10.50 -7.31
CA TYR A 44 21.77 -11.91 -7.65
C TYR A 44 20.95 -12.05 -8.94
N LYS A 45 20.48 -13.26 -9.25
CA LYS A 45 19.56 -13.51 -10.36
C LYS A 45 18.35 -12.59 -10.25
N LYS A 46 18.06 -11.82 -11.30
CA LYS A 46 16.95 -10.88 -11.35
C LYS A 46 15.61 -11.61 -11.48
N ASN A 47 14.57 -11.09 -10.83
CA ASN A 47 13.19 -11.50 -11.09
C ASN A 47 12.64 -10.75 -12.31
N THR A 48 12.60 -11.41 -13.47
CA THR A 48 12.10 -10.81 -14.72
C THR A 48 10.64 -11.14 -15.02
N THR A 49 10.00 -12.00 -14.23
CA THR A 49 8.65 -12.51 -14.48
C THR A 49 7.61 -11.93 -13.52
N GLY A 50 8.07 -11.28 -12.45
CA GLY A 50 7.23 -10.86 -11.32
C GLY A 50 7.01 -11.96 -10.28
N ASN A 51 7.44 -13.20 -10.53
CA ASN A 51 7.33 -14.31 -9.58
C ASN A 51 8.65 -14.49 -8.79
N PRO A 52 8.69 -14.23 -7.47
CA PRO A 52 9.89 -14.39 -6.66
C PRO A 52 10.57 -15.75 -6.80
N ASN A 53 9.80 -16.81 -7.04
CA ASN A 53 10.31 -18.18 -7.17
C ASN A 53 11.28 -18.37 -8.35
N ASP A 54 11.26 -17.48 -9.34
CA ASP A 54 12.13 -17.57 -10.51
C ASP A 54 13.55 -17.03 -10.25
N SER A 55 13.76 -16.41 -9.08
CA SER A 55 14.98 -15.66 -8.72
C SER A 55 15.51 -16.01 -7.33
N LEU A 56 15.10 -17.16 -6.78
CA LEU A 56 15.52 -17.60 -5.46
C LEU A 56 17.04 -17.73 -5.38
N LEU A 57 17.61 -17.22 -4.30
CA LEU A 57 18.98 -17.50 -3.94
C LEU A 57 19.10 -18.97 -3.50
N THR A 58 20.21 -19.60 -3.86
CA THR A 58 20.60 -20.89 -3.30
C THR A 58 20.85 -20.76 -1.79
N GLN A 59 20.80 -21.87 -1.06
CA GLN A 59 21.05 -21.87 0.38
C GLN A 59 22.46 -21.33 0.71
N ALA A 60 23.47 -21.67 -0.12
CA ALA A 60 24.84 -21.20 0.06
C ALA A 60 24.94 -19.67 -0.10
N GLU A 61 24.31 -19.11 -1.14
CA GLU A 61 24.27 -17.65 -1.36
C GLU A 61 23.56 -16.93 -0.22
N ALA A 62 22.41 -17.46 0.25
CA ALA A 62 21.66 -16.84 1.33
C ALA A 62 22.39 -16.89 2.68
N ASN A 63 23.09 -18.00 2.98
CA ASN A 63 23.92 -18.11 4.18
C ASN A 63 25.11 -17.14 4.11
N ALA A 64 25.77 -17.05 2.95
CA ALA A 64 26.87 -16.12 2.73
C ALA A 64 26.39 -14.66 2.85
N LEU A 65 25.22 -14.33 2.31
CA LEU A 65 24.62 -13.01 2.45
C LEU A 65 24.34 -12.67 3.92
N SER A 66 23.65 -13.56 4.63
CA SER A 66 23.28 -13.37 6.04
C SER A 66 24.52 -13.14 6.90
N THR A 67 25.56 -13.96 6.70
CA THR A 67 26.86 -13.82 7.39
C THR A 67 27.53 -12.49 7.06
N SER A 68 27.60 -12.13 5.78
CA SER A 68 28.30 -10.91 5.33
C SER A 68 27.67 -9.60 5.82
N LEU A 69 26.37 -9.62 6.12
CA LEU A 69 25.63 -8.47 6.61
C LEU A 69 25.40 -8.53 8.13
N GLY A 70 25.84 -9.60 8.80
CA GLY A 70 25.58 -9.82 10.23
C GLY A 70 24.08 -9.91 10.55
N LEU A 71 23.27 -10.46 9.65
CA LEU A 71 21.83 -10.62 9.87
C LEU A 71 21.59 -11.60 11.02
N ASN A 72 20.62 -11.28 11.88
CA ASN A 72 20.15 -12.19 12.93
C ASN A 72 19.09 -13.19 12.43
N TYR A 73 18.92 -13.32 11.11
CA TYR A 73 18.00 -14.25 10.46
C TYR A 73 18.64 -14.84 9.20
N THR A 74 18.16 -16.00 8.79
CA THR A 74 18.60 -16.73 7.59
C THR A 74 17.44 -16.94 6.62
N SER A 75 17.74 -17.41 5.42
CA SER A 75 16.74 -17.91 4.47
C SER A 75 16.53 -19.42 4.67
N PRO A 76 15.30 -19.93 4.72
CA PRO A 76 14.04 -19.18 4.71
C PRO A 76 13.78 -18.47 6.05
N ILE A 77 13.10 -17.33 6.00
CA ILE A 77 12.57 -16.65 7.18
C ILE A 77 11.27 -17.30 7.65
N SER A 78 10.87 -17.07 8.91
CA SER A 78 9.56 -17.49 9.40
C SER A 78 8.44 -16.58 8.90
N GLN A 79 7.20 -17.10 8.90
CA GLN A 79 6.02 -16.28 8.58
C GLN A 79 5.89 -15.07 9.52
N THR A 80 6.24 -15.24 10.80
CA THR A 80 6.26 -14.15 11.79
C THR A 80 7.29 -13.10 11.41
N GLN A 81 8.50 -13.50 11.01
CA GLN A 81 9.53 -12.56 10.56
C GLN A 81 9.09 -11.80 9.31
N ALA A 82 8.45 -12.47 8.35
CA ALA A 82 7.90 -11.82 7.16
C ALA A 82 6.82 -10.79 7.53
N ASN A 83 5.96 -11.10 8.51
CA ASN A 83 4.96 -10.16 9.02
C ASN A 83 5.62 -8.97 9.74
N THR A 84 6.69 -9.19 10.49
CA THR A 84 7.46 -8.11 11.13
C THR A 84 8.06 -7.17 10.09
N PHE A 85 8.68 -7.69 9.04
CA PHE A 85 9.20 -6.85 7.95
C PHE A 85 8.08 -6.05 7.28
N PHE A 86 6.97 -6.70 6.93
CA PHE A 86 5.83 -6.01 6.34
C PHE A 86 5.29 -4.88 7.23
N ASN A 87 5.19 -5.11 8.54
CA ASN A 87 4.75 -4.09 9.49
C ASN A 87 5.73 -2.91 9.58
N ASN A 88 7.03 -3.19 9.53
CA ASN A 88 8.07 -2.16 9.52
C ASN A 88 8.04 -1.35 8.21
N ASP A 89 7.93 -2.02 7.07
CA ASP A 89 7.95 -1.40 5.74
C ASP A 89 6.70 -0.53 5.51
N THR A 90 5.57 -0.90 6.11
CA THR A 90 4.33 -0.10 6.05
C THR A 90 4.25 1.03 7.09
N ALA A 91 5.17 1.07 8.07
CA ALA A 91 5.09 2.00 9.19
C ALA A 91 5.17 3.48 8.77
N GLU A 92 5.97 3.82 7.75
CA GLU A 92 6.01 5.21 7.26
C GLU A 92 4.66 5.62 6.67
N ALA A 93 4.07 4.80 5.80
CA ALA A 93 2.78 5.07 5.18
C ALA A 93 1.67 5.23 6.24
N VAL A 94 1.63 4.32 7.22
CA VAL A 94 0.74 4.42 8.39
C VAL A 94 0.95 5.73 9.12
N GLY A 95 2.19 6.12 9.39
CA GLY A 95 2.53 7.36 10.07
C GLY A 95 2.13 8.61 9.28
N ARG A 96 2.24 8.58 7.95
CA ARG A 96 1.89 9.71 7.07
C ARG A 96 0.38 9.95 7.04
N VAL A 97 -0.42 8.89 6.88
CA VAL A 97 -1.90 9.00 6.88
C VAL A 97 -2.40 9.48 8.25
N ASN A 98 -1.80 8.98 9.33
CA ASN A 98 -2.08 9.40 10.70
C ASN A 98 -1.78 10.88 10.98
N ARG A 99 -0.90 11.53 10.20
CA ARG A 99 -0.55 12.96 10.33
C ARG A 99 -1.40 13.88 9.44
N LEU A 100 -2.35 13.33 8.68
CA LEU A 100 -3.25 14.15 7.87
C LEU A 100 -4.07 15.09 8.75
N THR A 101 -4.14 16.36 8.34
CA THR A 101 -5.07 17.32 8.95
C THR A 101 -6.41 17.20 8.25
N LEU A 102 -7.43 16.72 8.98
CA LEU A 102 -8.78 16.55 8.46
C LEU A 102 -9.67 17.74 8.88
N PRO A 103 -10.77 18.03 8.17
CA PRO A 103 -11.72 19.04 8.60
C PRO A 103 -12.24 18.78 10.02
N ALA A 104 -12.51 19.84 10.80
CA ALA A 104 -12.95 19.72 12.19
C ALA A 104 -14.17 18.77 12.34
N GLY A 105 -14.08 17.84 13.29
CA GLY A 105 -15.09 16.83 13.56
C GLY A 105 -15.11 15.64 12.59
N MET A 106 -14.22 15.60 11.58
CA MET A 106 -14.14 14.51 10.62
C MET A 106 -13.07 13.49 10.98
N SER A 107 -13.36 12.21 10.75
CA SER A 107 -12.43 11.10 10.92
C SER A 107 -12.59 10.08 9.79
N LEU A 108 -11.48 9.47 9.38
CA LEU A 108 -11.48 8.36 8.43
C LEU A 108 -12.09 7.11 9.08
N SER A 109 -12.88 6.35 8.33
CA SER A 109 -13.16 4.95 8.68
C SER A 109 -11.89 4.10 8.53
N GLN A 110 -11.88 2.89 9.12
CA GLN A 110 -10.75 1.97 8.96
C GLN A 110 -10.47 1.65 7.48
N ALA A 111 -11.51 1.50 6.65
CA ALA A 111 -11.34 1.18 5.23
C ALA A 111 -10.76 2.37 4.42
N GLN A 112 -11.17 3.60 4.75
CA GLN A 112 -10.59 4.81 4.16
C GLN A 112 -9.12 4.99 4.56
N PHE A 113 -8.81 4.75 5.84
CA PHE A 113 -7.44 4.75 6.34
C PHE A 113 -6.57 3.71 5.62
N ASP A 114 -7.04 2.47 5.55
CA ASP A 114 -6.35 1.35 4.90
C ASP A 114 -6.05 1.64 3.42
N ALA A 115 -7.02 2.18 2.67
CA ALA A 115 -6.84 2.54 1.27
C ALA A 115 -5.80 3.64 1.07
N LEU A 116 -5.81 4.68 1.90
CA LEU A 116 -4.79 5.74 1.87
C LEU A 116 -3.41 5.21 2.25
N VAL A 117 -3.31 4.26 3.19
CA VAL A 117 -2.04 3.62 3.54
C VAL A 117 -1.50 2.81 2.36
N SER A 118 -2.36 2.04 1.65
CA SER A 118 -1.92 1.30 0.45
C SER A 118 -1.42 2.23 -0.66
N LEU A 119 -2.16 3.31 -0.94
CA LEU A 119 -1.76 4.31 -1.92
C LEU A 119 -0.42 4.96 -1.54
N THR A 120 -0.26 5.32 -0.26
CA THR A 120 0.95 5.95 0.27
C THR A 120 2.16 5.00 0.28
N PHE A 121 1.95 3.74 0.63
CA PHE A 121 2.99 2.71 0.62
C PHE A 121 3.58 2.51 -0.78
N ASN A 122 2.71 2.47 -1.81
CA ASN A 122 3.17 2.21 -3.17
C ASN A 122 3.56 3.47 -3.96
N GLY A 123 2.82 4.58 -3.81
CA GLY A 123 3.11 5.83 -4.51
C GLY A 123 4.09 6.74 -3.77
N GLY A 124 4.43 6.41 -2.52
CA GLY A 124 5.24 7.25 -1.63
C GLY A 124 4.43 8.38 -0.97
N PRO A 125 4.99 9.06 0.05
CA PRO A 125 4.27 10.04 0.87
C PRO A 125 3.72 11.25 0.10
N LYS A 126 4.34 11.63 -1.02
CA LYS A 126 3.93 12.79 -1.83
C LYS A 126 2.57 12.62 -2.50
N VAL A 127 2.04 11.39 -2.63
CA VAL A 127 0.69 11.18 -3.17
C VAL A 127 -0.38 11.90 -2.33
N LEU A 128 -0.17 11.97 -1.02
CA LEU A 128 -1.06 12.67 -0.09
C LEU A 128 -1.06 14.18 -0.28
N GLU A 129 -0.05 14.72 -0.98
CA GLU A 129 0.12 16.14 -1.22
C GLU A 129 -0.42 16.58 -2.59
N THR A 130 -0.83 15.63 -3.43
CA THR A 130 -1.43 15.90 -4.74
C THR A 130 -2.71 16.73 -4.59
N THR A 131 -3.02 17.54 -5.60
CA THR A 131 -4.23 18.37 -5.62
C THR A 131 -5.49 17.53 -5.46
N ASP A 132 -5.58 16.37 -6.12
CA ASP A 132 -6.77 15.52 -6.07
C ASP A 132 -6.97 14.85 -4.70
N VAL A 133 -5.91 14.35 -4.05
CA VAL A 133 -6.02 13.81 -2.68
C VAL A 133 -6.37 14.93 -1.68
N LYS A 134 -5.79 16.13 -1.82
CA LYS A 134 -6.16 17.28 -0.98
C LYS A 134 -7.62 17.68 -1.17
N ASN A 135 -8.13 17.69 -2.40
CA ASN A 135 -9.52 17.99 -2.70
C ASN A 135 -10.47 16.94 -2.10
N LEU A 136 -10.13 15.66 -2.20
CA LEU A 136 -10.85 14.57 -1.54
C LEU A 136 -10.93 14.79 -0.02
N LEU A 137 -9.78 15.04 0.62
CA LEU A 137 -9.69 15.18 2.07
C LEU A 137 -10.33 16.48 2.60
N ALA A 138 -10.38 17.54 1.79
CA ALA A 138 -11.07 18.78 2.17
C ALA A 138 -12.60 18.62 2.20
N TYR A 139 -13.16 17.64 1.47
CA TYR A 139 -14.60 17.49 1.31
C TYR A 139 -15.24 16.72 2.46
N LYS A 140 -15.88 17.43 3.40
CA LYS A 140 -16.45 16.85 4.64
C LYS A 140 -17.38 15.66 4.42
N LEU A 141 -18.12 15.62 3.31
CA LEU A 141 -19.09 14.55 3.05
C LEU A 141 -18.43 13.21 2.70
N ILE A 142 -17.12 13.19 2.46
CA ILE A 142 -16.38 11.95 2.23
C ILE A 142 -16.29 11.09 3.50
N TYR A 143 -16.26 11.70 4.68
CA TYR A 143 -15.96 10.98 5.92
C TYR A 143 -17.18 10.23 6.44
N SER A 144 -16.97 9.02 6.97
CA SER A 144 -18.03 8.25 7.63
C SER A 144 -18.60 8.94 8.86
N SER A 145 -17.79 9.78 9.52
CA SER A 145 -18.19 10.52 10.72
C SER A 145 -19.09 11.73 10.44
N PHE A 146 -19.22 12.16 9.17
CA PHE A 146 -20.10 13.27 8.83
C PHE A 146 -21.55 12.93 9.18
N GLN A 147 -22.15 13.78 10.01
CA GLN A 147 -23.53 13.70 10.45
C GLN A 147 -24.39 14.56 9.53
N GLY A 148 -25.39 13.96 8.89
CA GLY A 148 -26.34 14.65 8.03
C GLY A 148 -26.67 13.88 6.75
N PRO A 149 -27.73 14.31 6.05
CA PRO A 149 -28.08 13.72 4.77
C PRO A 149 -26.99 14.00 3.73
N ARG A 150 -26.94 13.13 2.72
CA ARG A 150 -26.20 13.36 1.47
C ARG A 150 -27.16 13.14 0.32
N SER A 151 -27.34 14.15 -0.50
CA SER A 151 -28.07 14.05 -1.77
C SER A 151 -27.34 13.12 -2.74
N GLU A 152 -28.03 12.66 -3.78
CA GLU A 152 -27.41 11.85 -4.84
C GLU A 152 -26.31 12.61 -5.59
N VAL A 153 -26.44 13.94 -5.74
CA VAL A 153 -25.40 14.79 -6.34
C VAL A 153 -24.15 14.80 -5.47
N GLU A 154 -24.30 14.91 -4.15
CA GLU A 154 -23.15 14.91 -3.23
C GLU A 154 -22.48 13.54 -3.15
N LYS A 155 -23.25 12.45 -3.22
CA LYS A 155 -22.72 11.08 -3.31
C LYS A 155 -21.95 10.88 -4.61
N ASP A 156 -22.47 11.35 -5.75
CA ASP A 156 -21.77 11.30 -7.04
C ASP A 156 -20.47 12.12 -6.98
N ASN A 157 -20.50 13.30 -6.34
CA ASN A 157 -19.30 14.10 -6.13
C ASN A 157 -18.25 13.37 -5.28
N CYS A 158 -18.65 12.66 -4.21
CA CYS A 158 -17.74 11.78 -3.47
C CYS A 158 -17.10 10.74 -4.39
N SER A 159 -17.89 10.04 -5.21
CA SER A 159 -17.38 9.04 -6.17
C SER A 159 -16.37 9.63 -7.15
N ARG A 160 -16.59 10.86 -7.64
CA ARG A 160 -15.68 11.57 -8.55
C ARG A 160 -14.37 11.95 -7.87
N LEU A 161 -14.44 12.50 -6.65
CA LEU A 161 -13.27 12.85 -5.87
C LEU A 161 -12.41 11.62 -5.57
N VAL A 162 -13.02 10.49 -5.23
CA VAL A 162 -12.30 9.22 -5.01
C VAL A 162 -11.59 8.79 -6.30
N SER A 163 -12.30 8.75 -7.42
CA SER A 163 -11.71 8.36 -8.71
C SER A 163 -10.50 9.22 -9.07
N LYS A 164 -10.60 10.54 -8.93
CA LYS A 164 -9.48 11.48 -9.18
C LYS A 164 -8.32 11.27 -8.21
N ALA A 165 -8.60 11.19 -6.91
CA ALA A 165 -7.56 11.05 -5.88
C ALA A 165 -6.73 9.76 -6.01
N PHE A 166 -7.33 8.68 -6.50
CA PHE A 166 -6.64 7.41 -6.73
C PHE A 166 -6.11 7.27 -8.17
N SER A 167 -6.24 8.29 -9.03
CA SER A 167 -5.68 8.29 -10.39
C SER A 167 -4.19 8.63 -10.39
N TYR A 168 -3.37 7.74 -9.83
CA TYR A 168 -1.91 7.87 -9.76
C TYR A 168 -1.15 6.68 -10.38
N ASP A 169 -0.27 6.97 -11.35
CA ASP A 169 0.40 6.00 -12.24
C ASP A 169 -0.54 5.11 -13.07
N THR A 170 -0.61 5.33 -14.39
CA THR A 170 -1.53 4.62 -15.29
C THR A 170 -1.20 3.13 -15.43
N SER A 171 0.06 2.73 -15.19
CA SER A 171 0.46 1.32 -15.20
C SER A 171 -0.13 0.53 -14.03
N LEU A 172 -0.62 1.23 -13.00
CA LEU A 172 -1.15 0.64 -11.76
C LEU A 172 -2.69 0.70 -11.68
N THR A 173 -3.37 0.89 -12.82
CA THR A 173 -4.85 1.05 -12.90
C THR A 173 -5.62 0.01 -12.09
N ARG A 174 -5.23 -1.27 -12.13
CA ARG A 174 -5.90 -2.31 -11.33
C ARG A 174 -5.79 -2.04 -9.82
N ARG A 175 -4.57 -1.82 -9.32
CA ARG A 175 -4.29 -1.53 -7.90
C ARG A 175 -5.05 -0.29 -7.42
N ARG A 176 -5.00 0.77 -8.22
CA ARG A 176 -5.69 2.04 -7.93
C ARG A 176 -7.20 1.89 -7.83
N ASN A 177 -7.83 1.10 -8.70
CA ASN A 177 -9.26 0.79 -8.60
C ASN A 177 -9.60 -0.04 -7.34
N GLU A 178 -8.77 -1.01 -6.97
CA GLU A 178 -8.97 -1.82 -5.75
C GLU A 178 -8.83 -0.96 -4.48
N GLU A 179 -7.88 -0.04 -4.45
CA GLU A 179 -7.72 0.95 -3.37
C GLU A 179 -8.90 1.92 -3.28
N ALA A 180 -9.35 2.49 -4.40
CA ALA A 180 -10.53 3.36 -4.47
C ALA A 180 -11.82 2.64 -4.02
N THR A 181 -11.94 1.36 -4.38
CA THR A 181 -13.05 0.50 -3.95
C THR A 181 -13.00 0.25 -2.44
N LEU A 182 -11.81 -0.04 -1.89
CA LEU A 182 -11.63 -0.18 -0.44
C LEU A 182 -11.96 1.13 0.29
N PHE A 183 -11.57 2.29 -0.25
CA PHE A 183 -11.86 3.59 0.34
C PHE A 183 -13.37 3.85 0.47
N CYS A 184 -14.17 3.42 -0.51
CA CYS A 184 -15.63 3.57 -0.50
C CYS A 184 -16.35 2.52 0.37
N LYS A 185 -15.64 1.52 0.93
CA LYS A 185 -16.27 0.43 1.67
C LYS A 185 -17.00 0.96 2.92
N GLY A 186 -18.28 0.59 3.04
CA GLY A 186 -19.14 1.01 4.15
C GLY A 186 -19.59 2.47 4.09
N GLN A 187 -19.37 3.17 2.97
CA GLN A 187 -19.81 4.54 2.77
C GLN A 187 -21.18 4.59 2.05
N PRO A 188 -21.94 5.70 2.18
CA PRO A 188 -23.20 5.90 1.44
C PRO A 188 -22.99 6.24 -0.05
N TYR A 189 -21.75 6.22 -0.53
CA TYR A 189 -21.35 6.40 -1.92
C TYR A 189 -20.42 5.25 -2.32
N THR A 190 -20.32 4.96 -3.62
CA THR A 190 -19.54 3.84 -4.14
C THR A 190 -18.42 4.32 -5.06
N HIS A 191 -17.48 3.43 -5.38
CA HIS A 191 -16.49 3.68 -6.43
C HIS A 191 -17.17 3.49 -7.81
N LYS A 192 -17.90 4.52 -8.24
CA LYS A 192 -18.71 4.52 -9.48
C LYS A 192 -17.87 4.73 -10.74
N TYR A 193 -16.85 5.57 -10.66
CA TYR A 193 -16.02 5.96 -11.79
C TYR A 193 -14.65 5.30 -11.68
N PRO A 194 -14.27 4.42 -12.61
CA PRO A 194 -12.91 3.86 -12.66
C PRO A 194 -11.87 4.98 -12.63
N VAL A 195 -10.70 4.73 -12.03
CA VAL A 195 -9.61 5.70 -12.08
C VAL A 195 -9.25 6.05 -13.53
N TYR A 196 -8.83 7.30 -13.79
CA TYR A 196 -8.56 7.88 -15.11
C TYR A 196 -9.77 8.04 -16.06
N SER A 197 -11.00 7.90 -15.58
CA SER A 197 -12.20 8.10 -16.42
C SER A 197 -12.80 9.51 -16.38
N LEU A 198 -12.19 10.45 -15.64
CA LEU A 198 -12.73 11.78 -15.31
C LEU A 198 -11.74 12.92 -15.54
#